data_AF-A0A0F9NN95-F1
#
_entry.id   AF-A0A0F9NN95-F1
#
_cell.length_a   1.000
_cell.length_b   1.000
_cell.length_c   1.000
_cell.angle_alpha   90.00
_cell.angle_beta   90.00
_cell.angle_gamma   90.00
#
_symmetry.space_group_name_H-M   'P 1'
#
loop_
_entity.id
_entity.type
_entity.pdbx_description
1 polymer ?
#
loop_
_entity_poly.entity_id
_entity_poly.type
_entity_poly.pdbx_seq_one_letter_code
_entity_poly.pdbx_strand_id
1 'polypeptide(L)'
;MSDRPRAHIQSDPTNPNRKLRLHSANITEEDIQSVFSWLSVWEVAAPLKSYSHLAIDEGTPEERKLTASVVGDLRQMLYDSRAIWFRADNERAQKFLDAFDRERKRCKCEKPCELAFLRALWKVKPRMLALPTGFIQPEPVAPTPLK
;
A
#
# COMPACT_ATOMS: atom_id res chain seq x y z
N MET A 1 -19.11 14.64 -1.96
CA MET A 1 -18.66 13.23 -2.02
C MET A 1 -17.67 13.13 -3.17
N SER A 2 -16.37 13.06 -2.89
CA SER A 2 -15.34 12.91 -3.93
C SER A 2 -15.39 11.45 -4.43
N ASP A 3 -15.63 11.29 -5.72
CA ASP A 3 -15.66 10.01 -6.43
C ASP A 3 -14.23 9.44 -6.43
N ARG A 4 -13.90 8.65 -5.39
CA ARG A 4 -12.56 8.06 -5.28
C ARG A 4 -12.41 7.00 -6.38
N PRO A 5 -11.36 7.05 -7.21
CA PRO A 5 -11.18 6.07 -8.28
C PRO A 5 -11.19 4.64 -7.71
N ARG A 6 -12.03 3.78 -8.31
CA ARG A 6 -12.11 2.35 -7.93
C ARG A 6 -10.76 1.68 -8.13
N ALA A 7 -10.41 0.80 -7.20
CA ALA A 7 -9.25 -0.08 -7.37
C ALA A 7 -9.43 -0.95 -8.61
N HIS A 8 -8.40 -1.04 -9.45
CA HIS A 8 -8.29 -2.10 -10.43
C HIS A 8 -7.68 -3.33 -9.77
N ILE A 9 -8.27 -4.51 -10.00
CA ILE A 9 -7.70 -5.79 -9.56
C ILE A 9 -7.16 -6.52 -10.79
N GLN A 10 -5.85 -6.71 -10.84
CA GLN A 10 -5.18 -7.55 -11.84
C GLN A 10 -4.82 -8.90 -11.20
N SER A 11 -4.97 -9.99 -11.95
CA SER A 11 -4.55 -11.32 -11.50
C SER A 11 -3.30 -11.76 -12.27
N ASP A 12 -2.43 -12.52 -11.63
CA ASP A 12 -1.31 -13.20 -12.30
C ASP A 12 -1.88 -14.19 -13.34
N PRO A 13 -1.47 -14.10 -14.62
CA PRO A 13 -1.97 -14.98 -15.67
C PRO A 13 -1.60 -16.46 -15.44
N THR A 14 -0.55 -16.73 -14.66
CA THR A 14 -0.07 -18.08 -14.35
C THR A 14 -0.66 -18.65 -13.06
N ASN A 15 -1.20 -17.78 -12.18
CA ASN A 15 -1.83 -18.20 -10.92
C ASN A 15 -2.90 -17.20 -10.47
N PRO A 16 -4.20 -17.49 -10.65
CA PRO A 16 -5.27 -16.53 -10.34
C PRO A 16 -5.42 -16.20 -8.84
N ASN A 17 -4.74 -16.94 -7.96
CA ASN A 17 -4.69 -16.63 -6.54
C ASN A 17 -3.70 -15.51 -6.21
N ARG A 18 -2.81 -15.10 -7.13
CA ARG A 18 -1.95 -13.94 -6.94
C ARG A 18 -2.59 -12.74 -7.60
N LYS A 19 -2.76 -11.67 -6.83
CA LYS A 19 -3.53 -10.50 -7.25
C LYS A 19 -2.78 -9.23 -6.91
N LEU A 20 -2.98 -8.22 -7.75
CA LEU A 20 -2.54 -6.84 -7.54
C LEU A 20 -3.78 -5.96 -7.42
N ARG A 21 -3.88 -5.24 -6.30
CA ARG A 21 -4.81 -4.12 -6.11
C ARG A 21 -4.08 -2.82 -6.45
N LEU A 22 -4.51 -2.16 -7.52
CA LEU A 22 -3.88 -0.95 -8.07
C LEU A 22 -4.84 0.26 -8.00
N HIS A 23 -4.35 1.41 -7.54
CA HIS A 23 -5.08 2.67 -7.46
C HIS A 23 -4.23 3.82 -7.99
N SER A 24 -4.56 4.35 -9.18
CA SER A 24 -3.94 5.58 -9.71
C SER A 24 -2.40 5.62 -9.57
N ALA A 25 -1.75 4.52 -9.97
CA ALA A 25 -0.30 4.38 -9.96
C ALA A 25 0.16 3.69 -11.24
N ASN A 26 1.32 4.11 -11.74
CA ASN A 26 1.96 3.53 -12.91
C ASN A 26 3.07 2.58 -12.44
N ILE A 27 3.05 1.34 -12.91
CA ILE A 27 4.02 0.29 -12.56
C ILE A 27 4.36 -0.42 -13.85
N THR A 28 5.62 -0.77 -14.05
CA THR A 28 6.02 -1.49 -15.26
C THR A 28 5.46 -2.92 -15.24
N GLU A 29 5.18 -3.49 -16.41
CA GLU A 29 4.73 -4.88 -16.47
C GLU A 29 5.78 -5.85 -15.92
N GLU A 30 7.08 -5.55 -16.14
CA GLU A 30 8.19 -6.34 -15.59
C GLU A 30 8.18 -6.38 -14.06
N ASP A 31 7.97 -5.22 -13.41
CA ASP A 31 7.85 -5.13 -11.95
C ASP A 31 6.63 -5.90 -11.43
N ILE A 32 5.49 -5.79 -12.12
CA ILE A 32 4.27 -6.53 -11.76
C ILE A 32 4.53 -8.04 -11.79
N GLN A 33 5.11 -8.54 -12.88
CA GLN A 33 5.42 -9.97 -13.04
C GLN A 33 6.46 -10.44 -12.03
N SER A 34 7.48 -9.64 -11.75
CA SER A 34 8.49 -9.94 -10.75
C SER A 34 7.87 -10.15 -9.37
N VAL A 35 6.99 -9.24 -8.94
CA VAL A 35 6.34 -9.34 -7.63
C VAL A 35 5.39 -10.54 -7.56
N PHE A 36 4.67 -10.85 -8.63
CA PHE A 36 3.86 -12.08 -8.69
C PHE A 36 4.70 -13.33 -8.45
N SER A 37 5.89 -13.42 -9.04
CA SER A 37 6.80 -14.56 -8.80
C SER A 37 7.20 -14.66 -7.31
N TRP A 38 7.44 -13.54 -6.65
CA TRP A 38 7.84 -13.48 -5.25
C TRP A 38 6.69 -13.82 -4.27
N LEU A 39 5.43 -13.67 -4.68
CA LEU A 39 4.28 -14.17 -3.91
C LEU A 39 4.24 -15.70 -3.78
N SER A 40 5.17 -16.45 -4.40
CA SER A 40 5.41 -17.85 -4.02
C SER A 40 5.84 -18.00 -2.54
N VAL A 41 6.55 -17.00 -2.00
CA VAL A 41 7.12 -17.02 -0.65
C VAL A 41 6.40 -16.03 0.27
N TRP A 42 6.01 -14.88 -0.27
CA TRP A 42 5.41 -13.77 0.47
C TRP A 42 3.88 -13.79 0.41
N GLU A 43 3.23 -13.26 1.44
CA GLU A 43 1.76 -13.21 1.52
C GLU A 43 1.21 -11.91 0.94
N VAL A 44 1.92 -10.81 1.18
CA VAL A 44 1.60 -9.45 0.73
C VAL A 44 2.90 -8.76 0.31
N ALA A 45 2.84 -7.92 -0.70
CA ALA A 45 3.92 -7.00 -1.05
C ALA A 45 3.37 -5.61 -1.36
N ALA A 46 4.10 -4.56 -0.99
CA ALA A 46 3.78 -3.19 -1.35
C ALA A 46 5.05 -2.32 -1.37
N PRO A 47 5.11 -1.27 -2.20
CA PRO A 47 6.19 -0.31 -2.21
C PRO A 47 6.27 0.46 -0.91
N LEU A 48 7.47 0.87 -0.52
CA LEU A 48 7.64 1.95 0.45
C LEU A 48 7.19 3.27 -0.19
N LYS A 49 6.55 4.15 0.60
CA LYS A 49 6.07 5.45 0.13
C LYS A 49 7.24 6.42 -0.10
N SER A 50 8.13 6.51 0.87
CA SER A 50 9.33 7.35 0.83
C SER A 50 10.30 6.89 1.92
N TYR A 51 11.61 7.01 1.67
CA TYR A 51 12.64 6.75 2.67
C TYR A 51 12.82 7.91 3.67
N SER A 52 12.32 9.11 3.35
CA SER A 52 12.48 10.32 4.17
C SER A 52 11.20 10.75 4.88
N HIS A 53 10.10 10.00 4.74
CA HIS A 53 8.80 10.33 5.34
C HIS A 53 8.34 9.18 6.23
N LEU A 54 8.16 9.48 7.52
CA LEU A 54 7.82 8.47 8.53
C LEU A 54 6.36 8.61 8.99
N ALA A 55 5.88 7.62 9.73
CA ALA A 55 4.53 7.64 10.30
C ALA A 55 4.29 8.84 11.25
N ILE A 56 5.34 9.42 11.84
CA ILE A 56 5.23 10.63 12.67
C ILE A 56 4.92 11.88 11.84
N ASP A 57 5.18 11.87 10.54
CA ASP A 57 5.00 13.01 9.62
C ASP A 57 3.66 12.95 8.87
N GLU A 58 2.91 11.86 9.03
CA GLU A 58 1.71 11.55 8.25
C GLU A 58 0.42 11.83 9.05
N GLY A 59 -0.65 12.19 8.33
CA GLY A 59 -2.00 12.30 8.87
C GLY A 59 -2.23 13.44 9.87
N THR A 60 -3.36 13.41 10.57
CA THR A 60 -3.69 14.37 11.64
C THR A 60 -3.07 13.94 12.98
N PRO A 61 -2.97 14.84 13.99
CA PRO A 61 -2.53 14.46 15.33
C PRO A 61 -3.34 13.29 15.94
N GLU A 62 -4.65 13.24 15.68
CA GLU A 62 -5.53 12.17 16.17
C GLU A 62 -5.21 10.83 15.51
N GLU A 63 -4.97 10.82 14.20
CA GLU A 63 -4.58 9.61 13.48
C GLU A 63 -3.19 9.11 13.91
N ARG A 64 -2.25 10.01 14.21
CA ARG A 64 -0.94 9.65 14.78
C ARG A 64 -1.07 9.05 16.16
N LYS A 65 -1.88 9.66 17.05
CA LYS A 65 -2.14 9.12 18.39
C LYS A 65 -2.79 7.74 18.32
N LEU A 66 -3.79 7.57 17.45
CA LEU A 66 -4.42 6.28 17.20
C LEU A 66 -3.39 5.26 16.70
N THR A 67 -2.52 5.66 15.77
CA THR A 67 -1.49 4.77 15.23
C THR A 67 -0.47 4.38 16.30
N ALA A 68 0.01 5.31 17.11
CA ALA A 68 0.93 5.06 18.22
C ALA A 68 0.35 4.07 19.23
N SER A 69 -0.98 4.08 19.47
CA SER A 69 -1.63 3.08 20.33
C SER A 69 -1.56 1.64 19.80
N VAL A 70 -1.30 1.47 18.50
CA VAL A 70 -1.17 0.16 17.83
C VAL A 70 0.30 -0.22 17.61
N VAL A 71 1.12 0.74 17.16
CA VAL A 71 2.51 0.48 16.72
C VAL A 71 3.56 0.84 17.77
N GLY A 72 3.19 1.61 18.80
CA GLY A 72 4.10 2.15 19.82
C GLY A 72 4.95 3.31 19.31
N ASP A 73 5.92 3.02 18.45
CA ASP A 73 6.87 4.00 17.89
C ASP A 73 6.45 4.46 16.49
N LEU A 74 6.37 5.76 16.26
CA LEU A 74 6.00 6.35 14.97
C LEU A 74 7.19 6.60 14.03
N ARG A 75 8.43 6.26 14.42
CA ARG A 75 9.61 6.28 13.54
C ARG A 75 9.63 5.09 12.58
N GLN A 76 8.50 4.81 11.96
CA GLN A 76 8.27 3.68 11.07
C GLN A 76 8.11 4.19 9.64
N MET A 77 8.65 3.46 8.67
CA MET A 77 8.40 3.74 7.26
C MET A 77 6.94 3.45 6.91
N LEU A 78 6.45 4.13 5.88
CA LEU A 78 5.12 3.95 5.33
C LEU A 78 5.19 3.20 4.00
N TYR A 79 4.11 2.48 3.70
CA TYR A 79 3.93 1.77 2.44
C TYR A 79 3.00 2.56 1.54
N ASP A 80 3.20 2.48 0.24
CA ASP A 80 2.33 3.11 -0.74
C ASP A 80 1.16 2.18 -1.07
N SER A 81 -0.01 2.44 -0.47
CA SER A 81 -1.22 1.63 -0.68
C SER A 81 -1.83 1.74 -2.07
N ARG A 82 -1.23 2.52 -2.98
CA ARG A 82 -1.64 2.55 -4.38
C ARG A 82 -1.35 1.24 -5.10
N ALA A 83 -0.41 0.44 -4.61
CA ALA A 83 -0.07 -0.85 -5.18
C ALA A 83 0.11 -1.91 -4.09
N ILE A 84 -0.77 -2.92 -4.08
CA ILE A 84 -0.72 -4.01 -3.10
C ILE A 84 -0.84 -5.34 -3.83
N TRP A 85 0.22 -6.12 -3.82
CA TRP A 85 0.20 -7.50 -4.26
C TRP A 85 -0.16 -8.40 -3.09
N PHE A 86 -0.98 -9.42 -3.32
CA PHE A 86 -1.40 -10.33 -2.28
C PHE A 86 -1.80 -11.71 -2.82
N ARG A 87 -1.79 -12.68 -1.92
CA ARG A 87 -2.31 -14.02 -2.14
C ARG A 87 -3.79 -14.10 -1.71
N ALA A 88 -4.69 -14.33 -2.67
CA ALA A 88 -6.12 -14.52 -2.45
C ALA A 88 -6.46 -15.84 -1.74
N ASP A 89 -5.59 -16.85 -1.87
CA ASP A 89 -5.71 -18.16 -1.23
C ASP A 89 -5.14 -18.17 0.21
N ASN A 90 -4.51 -17.08 0.65
CA ASN A 90 -3.88 -17.00 1.97
C ASN A 90 -4.77 -16.23 2.97
N GLU A 91 -5.11 -16.89 4.07
CA GLU A 91 -6.00 -16.35 5.09
C GLU A 91 -5.44 -15.08 5.77
N ARG A 92 -4.12 -15.01 6.03
CA ARG A 92 -3.50 -13.83 6.67
C ARG A 92 -3.50 -12.63 5.73
N ALA A 93 -3.24 -12.84 4.44
CA ALA A 93 -3.34 -11.81 3.42
C ALA A 93 -4.78 -11.27 3.33
N GLN A 94 -5.80 -12.13 3.35
CA GLN A 94 -7.21 -11.69 3.38
C GLN A 94 -7.53 -10.89 4.65
N LYS A 95 -7.13 -11.39 5.82
CA LYS A 95 -7.28 -10.68 7.11
C LYS A 95 -6.61 -9.31 7.10
N PHE A 96 -5.44 -9.20 6.47
CA PHE A 96 -4.72 -7.94 6.31
C PHE A 96 -5.50 -6.95 5.44
N LEU A 97 -5.99 -7.36 4.27
CA LEU A 97 -6.79 -6.50 3.39
C LEU A 97 -8.08 -6.03 4.06
N ASP A 98 -8.77 -6.92 4.76
CA ASP A 98 -9.98 -6.58 5.51
C ASP A 98 -9.69 -5.57 6.63
N ALA A 99 -8.60 -5.79 7.37
CA ALA A 99 -8.16 -4.86 8.41
C ALA A 99 -7.80 -3.50 7.80
N PHE A 100 -7.09 -3.49 6.68
CA PHE A 100 -6.73 -2.26 5.97
C PHE A 100 -7.98 -1.50 5.51
N ASP A 101 -8.94 -2.18 4.86
CA ASP A 101 -10.17 -1.55 4.39
C ASP A 101 -11.00 -0.98 5.55
N ARG A 102 -11.04 -1.66 6.71
CA ARG A 102 -11.68 -1.14 7.93
C ARG A 102 -10.95 0.10 8.48
N GLU A 103 -9.62 0.06 8.58
CA GLU A 103 -8.83 1.19 9.06
C GLU A 103 -8.96 2.41 8.13
N ARG A 104 -8.97 2.17 6.80
CA ARG A 104 -9.09 3.21 5.79
C ARG A 104 -10.45 3.89 5.82
N LYS A 105 -11.54 3.13 6.05
CA LYS A 105 -12.90 3.68 6.23
C LYS A 105 -13.04 4.56 7.48
N ARG A 106 -12.25 4.28 8.53
CA ARG A 106 -12.26 5.05 9.78
C ARG A 106 -11.38 6.29 9.73
N CYS A 107 -10.41 6.33 8.82
CA CYS A 107 -9.47 7.42 8.69
C CYS A 107 -10.19 8.71 8.24
N LYS A 108 -9.93 9.81 8.98
CA LYS A 108 -10.56 11.11 8.73
C LYS A 108 -9.66 12.11 7.99
N CYS A 109 -8.49 11.68 7.53
CA CYS A 109 -7.60 12.53 6.73
C CYS A 109 -8.28 12.93 5.41
N GLU A 110 -8.12 14.20 5.04
CA GLU A 110 -8.59 14.73 3.75
C GLU A 110 -7.78 14.18 2.58
N LYS A 111 -6.49 13.94 2.81
CA LYS A 111 -5.53 13.37 1.85
C LYS A 111 -5.34 11.86 2.06
N PRO A 112 -4.89 11.11 1.04
CA PRO A 112 -4.49 9.71 1.19
C PRO A 112 -3.49 9.58 2.35
N CYS A 113 -3.82 8.71 3.31
CA CYS A 113 -3.10 8.55 4.55
C CYS A 113 -2.72 7.08 4.72
N GLU A 114 -1.42 6.81 4.85
CA GLU A 114 -0.88 5.45 4.92
C GLU A 114 -0.81 4.88 6.34
N LEU A 115 -1.23 5.67 7.34
CA LEU A 115 -1.34 5.19 8.72
C LEU A 115 -2.34 4.03 8.86
N ALA A 116 -3.40 4.01 8.05
CA ALA A 116 -4.35 2.90 8.02
C ALA A 116 -3.69 1.58 7.59
N PHE A 117 -2.81 1.63 6.59
CA PHE A 117 -2.03 0.48 6.13
C PHE A 117 -1.12 -0.02 7.25
N LEU A 118 -0.38 0.91 7.89
CA LEU A 118 0.54 0.56 8.97
C LEU A 118 -0.19 -0.08 10.16
N ARG A 119 -1.34 0.46 10.57
CA ARG A 119 -2.16 -0.15 11.65
C ARG A 119 -2.63 -1.56 11.28
N ALA A 120 -3.05 -1.78 10.04
CA ALA A 120 -3.45 -3.11 9.58
C ALA A 120 -2.27 -4.10 9.58
N LEU A 121 -1.10 -3.64 9.13
CA LEU A 121 0.13 -4.42 9.12
C LEU A 121 0.53 -4.86 10.54
N TRP A 122 0.50 -3.95 11.51
CA TRP A 122 0.85 -4.27 12.90
C TRP A 122 -0.18 -5.14 13.63
N LYS A 123 -1.46 -5.06 13.26
CA LYS A 123 -2.52 -5.90 13.82
C LYS A 123 -2.47 -7.34 13.31
N VAL A 124 -2.22 -7.53 12.01
CA VAL A 124 -2.31 -8.85 11.37
C VAL A 124 -0.95 -9.52 11.21
N LYS A 125 0.09 -8.75 10.89
CA LYS A 125 1.47 -9.19 10.66
C LYS A 125 1.58 -10.30 9.59
N PRO A 126 1.05 -10.11 8.36
CA PRO A 126 1.34 -11.01 7.25
C PRO A 126 2.84 -11.04 6.96
N ARG A 127 3.31 -12.08 6.27
CA ARG A 127 4.66 -12.14 5.71
C ARG A 127 4.76 -11.12 4.57
N MET A 128 5.16 -9.91 4.93
CA MET A 128 5.17 -8.72 4.09
C MET A 128 6.52 -8.55 3.38
N LEU A 129 6.49 -8.38 2.06
CA LEU A 129 7.62 -7.92 1.27
C LEU A 129 7.54 -6.40 1.09
N ALA A 130 8.49 -5.67 1.68
CA ALA A 130 8.65 -4.25 1.40
C ALA A 130 9.38 -4.07 0.06
N LEU A 131 8.73 -3.42 -0.90
CA LEU A 131 9.31 -3.14 -2.21
C LEU A 131 9.98 -1.75 -2.22
N PRO A 132 11.01 -1.52 -3.05
CA PRO A 132 11.61 -0.21 -3.23
C PRO A 132 10.60 0.87 -3.61
N THR A 133 10.87 2.12 -3.22
CA THR A 133 10.00 3.28 -3.55
C THR A 133 9.84 3.51 -5.05
N GLY A 134 10.79 3.05 -5.87
CA GLY A 134 10.80 3.23 -7.33
C GLY A 134 9.83 2.33 -8.11
N PHE A 135 9.11 1.42 -7.44
CA PHE A 135 8.11 0.58 -8.10
C PHE A 135 6.93 1.38 -8.65
N ILE A 136 6.58 2.50 -8.01
CA ILE A 136 5.57 3.42 -8.54
C ILE A 136 6.30 4.51 -9.31
N GLN A 137 6.06 4.53 -10.62
CA GLN A 137 6.61 5.53 -11.51
C GLN A 137 5.96 6.89 -11.21
N PRO A 138 6.74 7.98 -11.20
CA PRO A 138 6.18 9.32 -11.10
C PRO A 138 5.20 9.56 -12.26
N GLU A 139 4.18 10.38 -12.02
CA GLU A 139 3.33 10.81 -13.12
C GLU A 139 4.19 11.54 -14.18
N PRO A 140 3.96 11.31 -15.48
CA PRO A 140 4.65 12.05 -16.52
C PRO A 140 4.41 13.55 -16.30
N VAL A 141 5.45 14.29 -15.97
CA VAL A 141 5.37 15.75 -15.88
C VAL A 141 5.23 16.26 -17.31
N ALA A 142 4.12 16.93 -17.63
CA ALA A 142 3.97 17.59 -18.93
C ALA A 142 5.16 18.53 -19.15
N PRO A 143 5.75 18.58 -20.36
CA PRO A 143 6.90 19.42 -20.61
C PRO A 143 6.56 20.87 -20.27
N THR A 144 7.30 21.47 -19.34
CA THR A 144 7.18 22.90 -19.04
C THR A 144 7.52 23.67 -20.31
N PRO A 145 6.62 24.48 -20.88
CA PRO A 145 6.96 25.30 -22.03
C PRO A 145 8.13 26.20 -21.64
N LEU A 146 9.21 26.12 -22.42
CA LEU A 146 10.35 27.03 -22.29
C LEU A 146 9.81 28.46 -22.51
N LYS A 147 10.04 29.33 -21.53
CA LYS A 147 9.76 30.76 -21.65
C LYS A 147 10.81 31.44 -22.52
#